data_AF-A0A2P5WII6-F1
#
_entry.id   AF-A0A2P5WII6-F1
#
_cell.length_a   1.000
_cell.length_b   1.000
_cell.length_c   1.000
_cell.angle_alpha   90.00
_cell.angle_beta   90.00
_cell.angle_gamma   90.00
#
_symmetry.space_group_name_H-M   'P 1'
#
loop_
_entity.id
_entity.type
_entity.pdbx_description
1 polymer ?
#
loop_
_entity_poly.entity_id
_entity_poly.type
_entity_poly.pdbx_seq_one_letter_code
_entity_poly.pdbx_strand_id
1 'polypeptide(L)'
;MGRQIIQEDEILSVKVNPGWKKGTKVTFEGMGNESPGAYAADVTFVIAEKRHSLFRRVGDDLELTVEIPLVKALTGCSFPIPLLGGGTMNLEIDEIIGPGYQRVIKGQGMANKKEPGSRGNLNVSFLVNFPKDLTNEQRTAAVSVLGDSG
;
A
#
# COMPACT_ATOMS: atom_id res chain seq x y z
N MET A 1 30.44 -28.48 40.43
CA MET A 1 30.49 -27.02 40.16
C MET A 1 29.22 -26.68 39.38
N GLY A 2 28.38 -25.78 39.91
CA GLY A 2 27.11 -25.42 39.27
C GLY A 2 27.34 -24.53 38.06
N ARG A 3 26.75 -24.88 36.91
CA ARG A 3 26.80 -24.06 35.70
C ARG A 3 25.76 -22.94 35.89
N GLN A 4 26.22 -21.72 36.17
CA GLN A 4 25.34 -20.57 36.42
C GLN A 4 24.91 -19.97 35.07
N ILE A 5 23.60 -19.82 34.88
CA ILE A 5 23.03 -19.14 33.70
C ILE A 5 23.18 -17.63 33.93
N ILE A 6 23.85 -16.95 33.01
CA ILE A 6 24.06 -15.50 33.03
C ILE A 6 23.22 -14.92 31.90
N GLN A 7 22.49 -13.85 32.17
CA GLN A 7 21.78 -13.11 31.12
C GLN A 7 22.79 -12.24 30.38
N GLU A 8 22.84 -12.37 29.06
CA GLU A 8 23.67 -11.57 28.16
C GLU A 8 22.77 -10.80 27.19
N ASP A 9 23.12 -9.54 26.94
CA ASP A 9 22.42 -8.70 25.98
C ASP A 9 23.23 -8.67 24.67
N GLU A 10 22.62 -9.14 23.57
CA GLU A 10 23.24 -9.14 22.24
C GLU A 10 22.38 -8.38 21.21
N ILE A 11 23.04 -7.63 20.33
CA ILE A 11 22.37 -6.85 19.28
C ILE A 11 22.31 -7.66 17.97
N LEU A 12 21.13 -8.18 17.64
CA LEU A 12 20.89 -8.85 16.36
C LEU A 12 20.43 -7.85 15.29
N SER A 13 21.28 -7.61 14.29
CA SER A 13 21.00 -6.67 13.20
C SER A 13 20.29 -7.34 12.02
N VAL A 14 19.02 -6.98 11.78
CA VAL A 14 18.24 -7.47 10.63
C VAL A 14 18.23 -6.43 9.51
N LYS A 15 18.92 -6.71 8.40
CA LYS A 15 18.84 -5.90 7.19
C LYS A 15 17.62 -6.31 6.36
N VAL A 16 16.58 -5.48 6.40
CA VAL A 16 15.36 -5.69 5.59
C VAL A 16 15.64 -5.33 4.14
N ASN A 17 15.52 -6.31 3.23
CA ASN A 17 15.74 -6.07 1.81
C ASN A 17 14.45 -5.62 1.10
N PRO A 18 14.56 -4.80 0.04
CA PRO A 18 13.42 -4.39 -0.78
C PRO A 18 12.60 -5.59 -1.26
N GLY A 19 11.27 -5.45 -1.24
CA GLY A 19 10.35 -6.47 -1.73
C GLY A 19 10.06 -7.63 -0.76
N TRP A 20 10.70 -7.68 0.41
CA TRP A 20 10.35 -8.66 1.44
C TRP A 20 8.86 -8.62 1.77
N LYS A 21 8.23 -9.80 1.76
CA LYS A 21 6.80 -9.97 1.99
C LYS A 21 6.56 -10.31 3.45
N LYS A 22 5.34 -10.01 3.94
CA LYS A 22 4.88 -10.53 5.23
C LYS A 22 5.17 -12.03 5.34
N GLY A 23 5.70 -12.44 6.49
CA GLY A 23 6.06 -13.84 6.77
C GLY A 23 7.48 -14.24 6.39
N THR A 24 8.26 -13.36 5.76
CA THR A 24 9.70 -13.62 5.54
C THR A 24 10.38 -13.85 6.89
N LYS A 25 11.13 -14.95 7.02
CA LYS A 25 11.82 -15.34 8.25
C LYS A 25 13.30 -15.02 8.15
N VAL A 26 13.88 -14.50 9.24
CA VAL A 26 15.32 -14.31 9.41
C VAL A 26 15.71 -15.03 10.69
N THR A 27 16.49 -16.10 10.56
CA THR A 27 16.87 -16.97 11.67
C THR A 27 18.34 -16.72 12.03
N PHE A 28 18.60 -16.54 13.32
CA PHE A 28 19.91 -16.49 13.93
C PHE A 28 20.07 -17.76 14.76
N GLU A 29 20.93 -18.65 14.30
CA GLU A 29 21.14 -19.97 14.91
C GLU A 29 21.88 -19.82 16.23
N GLY A 30 21.43 -20.52 17.28
CA GLY A 30 22.09 -20.56 18.59
C GLY A 30 22.07 -19.25 19.40
N MET A 31 21.31 -18.23 18.99
CA MET A 31 21.21 -16.94 19.69
C MET A 31 20.04 -16.87 20.70
N GLY A 32 19.39 -17.99 20.98
CA GLY A 32 18.27 -18.12 21.88
C GLY A 32 18.68 -18.64 23.25
N ASN A 33 17.69 -19.09 24.02
CA ASN A 33 17.94 -19.59 25.37
C ASN A 33 18.83 -20.84 25.35
N GLU A 34 19.89 -20.83 26.17
CA GLU A 34 20.72 -22.01 26.44
C GLU A 34 20.18 -22.79 27.65
N SER A 35 20.29 -24.12 27.62
CA SER A 35 19.98 -24.98 28.77
C SER A 35 21.11 -25.99 29.00
N PRO A 36 21.43 -26.35 30.26
CA PRO A 36 22.50 -27.29 30.54
C PRO A 36 22.31 -28.64 29.82
N GLY A 37 23.27 -29.02 28.98
CA GLY A 37 23.24 -30.28 28.23
C GLY A 37 22.52 -30.22 26.88
N ALA A 38 22.05 -29.04 26.45
CA ALA A 38 21.45 -28.81 25.15
C ALA A 38 22.17 -27.68 24.41
N TYR A 39 22.05 -27.66 23.07
CA TYR A 39 22.46 -26.51 22.26
C TYR A 39 21.53 -25.32 22.51
N ALA A 40 22.05 -24.11 22.35
CA ALA A 40 21.24 -22.89 22.40
C ALA A 40 20.16 -22.92 21.32
N ALA A 41 18.98 -22.41 21.66
CA ALA A 41 17.86 -22.31 20.72
C ALA A 41 18.12 -21.26 19.62
N ASP A 42 17.33 -21.27 18.56
CA ASP A 42 17.41 -20.27 17.51
C ASP A 42 16.47 -19.09 17.77
N VAL A 43 16.86 -17.90 17.31
CA VAL A 43 16.00 -16.72 17.29
C VAL A 43 15.54 -16.48 15.86
N THR A 44 14.23 -16.56 15.62
CA THR A 44 13.64 -16.28 14.30
C THR A 44 12.80 -15.01 14.33
N PHE A 45 13.21 -14.00 13.56
CA PHE A 45 12.41 -12.82 13.28
C PHE A 45 11.48 -13.07 12.10
N VAL A 46 10.23 -12.62 12.22
CA VAL A 46 9.24 -12.71 11.14
C VAL A 46 8.85 -11.30 10.71
N ILE A 47 9.01 -11.01 9.43
CA ILE A 47 8.63 -9.71 8.86
C ILE A 47 7.11 -9.57 8.88
N ALA A 48 6.65 -8.50 9.51
CA ALA A 48 5.26 -8.08 9.52
C ALA A 48 5.07 -6.79 8.73
N GLU A 49 3.91 -6.64 8.12
CA GLU A 49 3.54 -5.42 7.40
C GLU A 49 2.74 -4.51 8.31
N LYS A 50 3.25 -3.28 8.51
CA LYS A 50 2.53 -2.23 9.22
C LYS A 50 1.53 -1.58 8.27
N ARG A 51 0.31 -1.33 8.75
CA ARG A 51 -0.69 -0.57 7.98
C ARG A 51 -0.16 0.84 7.69
N HIS A 52 -0.21 1.24 6.43
CA HIS A 52 0.09 2.59 6.00
C HIS A 52 -1.20 3.42 5.92
N SER A 53 -1.12 4.73 6.14
CA SER A 53 -2.29 5.62 6.11
C SER A 53 -2.90 5.75 4.72
N LEU A 54 -2.05 5.74 3.69
CA LEU A 54 -2.45 5.97 2.28
C LEU A 54 -2.46 4.71 1.42
N PHE A 55 -1.58 3.75 1.68
CA PHE A 55 -1.33 2.64 0.78
C PHE A 55 -1.73 1.32 1.41
N ARG A 56 -2.39 0.46 0.65
CA ARG A 56 -2.60 -0.94 1.00
C ARG A 56 -1.74 -1.80 0.09
N ARG A 57 -0.88 -2.64 0.67
CA ARG A 57 -0.06 -3.57 -0.12
C ARG A 57 -0.87 -4.82 -0.47
N VAL A 58 -0.84 -5.20 -1.74
CA VAL A 58 -1.43 -6.45 -2.24
C VAL A 58 -0.37 -7.19 -3.06
N GLY A 59 0.33 -8.12 -2.40
CA GLY A 59 1.46 -8.82 -3.01
C GLY A 59 2.61 -7.87 -3.31
N ASP A 60 2.91 -7.68 -4.60
CA ASP A 60 3.93 -6.73 -5.07
C ASP A 60 3.32 -5.40 -5.54
N ASP A 61 1.99 -5.32 -5.62
CA ASP A 61 1.27 -4.11 -6.00
C ASP A 61 0.87 -3.29 -4.77
N LEU A 62 0.56 -2.03 -5.02
CA LEU A 62 0.01 -1.09 -4.05
C LEU A 62 -1.36 -0.62 -4.51
N GLU A 63 -2.24 -0.40 -3.55
CA GLU A 63 -3.53 0.22 -3.78
C GLU A 63 -3.59 1.56 -3.05
N LEU A 64 -4.09 2.57 -3.75
CA LEU A 64 -4.34 3.91 -3.24
C LEU A 64 -5.81 4.23 -3.51
N THR A 65 -6.53 4.73 -2.52
CA THR A 65 -7.89 5.23 -2.72
C THR A 65 -7.88 6.74 -2.67
N VAL A 66 -8.45 7.39 -3.69
CA VAL A 66 -8.55 8.85 -3.78
C VAL A 66 -10.02 9.24 -3.83
N GLU A 67 -10.39 10.23 -3.04
CA GLU A 67 -11.72 10.82 -3.10
C GLU A 67 -11.75 11.97 -4.09
N ILE A 68 -12.73 11.96 -4.99
CA ILE A 68 -12.94 13.02 -5.97
C ILE A 68 -14.39 13.49 -5.95
N PRO A 69 -14.68 14.78 -6.18
CA PRO A 69 -16.05 15.25 -6.28
C PRO A 69 -16.70 14.77 -7.60
N LEU A 70 -18.02 14.58 -7.58
CA LEU A 70 -18.79 14.14 -8.75
C LEU A 70 -18.49 14.96 -10.02
N VAL A 71 -18.35 16.28 -9.90
CA VAL A 71 -18.01 17.13 -11.06
C VAL A 71 -16.70 16.71 -11.72
N LYS A 72 -15.66 16.41 -10.94
CA LYS A 72 -14.36 15.98 -11.45
C LYS A 72 -14.41 14.56 -12.03
N ALA A 73 -15.28 13.71 -11.48
CA ALA A 73 -15.54 12.39 -12.03
C ALA A 73 -16.20 12.46 -13.42
N LEU A 74 -17.03 13.48 -13.69
CA LEU A 74 -17.74 13.65 -14.96
C LEU A 74 -16.96 14.48 -15.99
N THR A 75 -16.21 15.50 -15.55
CA THR A 75 -15.51 16.45 -16.45
C THR A 75 -14.04 16.15 -16.66
N GLY A 76 -13.54 15.05 -16.07
CA GLY A 76 -12.11 14.78 -15.98
C GLY A 76 -11.42 15.49 -14.80
N CYS A 77 -10.28 14.93 -14.40
CA CYS A 77 -9.52 15.39 -13.26
C CYS A 77 -8.01 15.31 -13.51
N SER A 78 -7.30 16.33 -13.00
CA SER A 78 -5.85 16.40 -12.96
C SER A 78 -5.44 16.77 -11.54
N PHE A 79 -4.71 15.89 -10.86
CA PHE A 79 -4.26 16.14 -9.49
C PHE A 79 -3.00 15.32 -9.14
N PRO A 80 -2.17 15.81 -8.20
CA PRO A 80 -1.00 15.07 -7.76
C PRO A 80 -1.38 13.91 -6.84
N ILE A 81 -0.83 12.72 -7.11
CA ILE A 81 -0.91 11.57 -6.20
C ILE A 81 0.44 11.31 -5.53
N PRO A 82 0.44 10.85 -4.27
CA PRO A 82 1.65 10.44 -3.58
C PRO A 82 2.18 9.12 -4.16
N LEU A 83 3.52 9.02 -4.23
CA LEU A 83 4.23 7.79 -4.57
C LEU A 83 4.90 7.20 -3.33
N LEU A 84 5.09 5.88 -3.34
CA LEU A 84 5.85 5.20 -2.30
C LEU A 84 7.32 5.67 -2.35
N GLY A 85 7.77 6.38 -1.32
CA GLY A 85 9.11 6.99 -1.26
C GLY A 85 9.11 8.51 -1.12
N GLY A 86 7.94 9.15 -1.06
CA GLY A 86 7.81 10.57 -0.73
C GLY A 86 7.73 11.52 -1.93
N GLY A 87 7.77 11.00 -3.16
CA GLY A 87 7.51 11.76 -4.37
C GLY A 87 6.01 11.96 -4.64
N THR A 88 5.69 12.81 -5.61
CA THR A 88 4.34 12.93 -6.18
C THR A 88 4.40 12.80 -7.69
N MET A 89 3.31 12.33 -8.30
CA MET A 89 3.14 12.39 -9.75
C MET A 89 1.79 13.02 -10.10
N ASN A 90 1.72 13.79 -11.17
CA ASN A 90 0.44 14.30 -11.65
C ASN A 90 -0.32 13.16 -12.35
N LEU A 91 -1.54 12.88 -11.90
CA LEU A 91 -2.44 11.94 -12.54
C LEU A 91 -3.51 12.71 -13.31
N GLU A 92 -3.56 12.48 -14.62
CA GLU A 92 -4.52 13.08 -15.54
C GLU A 92 -5.47 12.00 -16.07
N ILE A 93 -6.76 12.26 -15.93
CA ILE A 93 -7.84 11.40 -16.37
C ILE A 93 -8.89 12.27 -17.05
N ASP A 94 -9.05 12.07 -18.36
CA ASP A 94 -10.03 12.79 -19.17
C ASP A 94 -11.32 11.98 -19.39
N GLU A 95 -11.33 10.71 -18.98
CA GLU A 95 -12.49 9.81 -19.06
C GLU A 95 -13.41 9.94 -17.84
N ILE A 96 -14.66 9.47 -17.99
CA ILE A 96 -15.65 9.48 -16.91
C ILE A 96 -15.26 8.42 -15.87
N ILE A 97 -15.12 8.86 -14.62
CA ILE A 97 -14.79 7.98 -13.49
C ILE A 97 -16.09 7.49 -12.85
N GLY A 98 -16.46 6.24 -13.15
CA GLY A 98 -17.61 5.57 -12.56
C GLY A 98 -17.30 4.78 -11.28
N PRO A 99 -18.33 4.26 -10.58
CA PRO A 99 -18.14 3.33 -9.49
C PRO A 99 -17.34 2.09 -9.92
N GLY A 100 -16.31 1.75 -9.16
CA GLY A 100 -15.42 0.62 -9.47
C GLY A 100 -14.33 0.92 -10.50
N TYR A 101 -14.28 2.14 -11.04
CA TYR A 101 -13.18 2.56 -11.91
C TYR A 101 -11.84 2.48 -11.15
N GLN A 102 -10.84 1.90 -11.82
CA GLN A 102 -9.48 1.79 -11.31
C GLN A 102 -8.48 2.21 -12.37
N ARG A 103 -7.50 3.01 -11.95
CA ARG A 103 -6.37 3.43 -12.79
C ARG A 103 -5.11 2.71 -12.36
N VAL A 104 -4.50 1.97 -13.28
CA VAL A 104 -3.25 1.23 -13.04
C VAL A 104 -2.06 2.05 -13.51
N ILE A 105 -1.13 2.31 -12.60
CA ILE A 105 0.13 3.01 -12.89
C ILE A 105 1.26 1.99 -12.80
N LYS A 106 1.83 1.66 -13.94
CA LYS A 106 2.83 0.60 -14.06
C LYS A 106 4.13 0.96 -13.35
N GLY A 107 4.73 -0.01 -12.65
CA GLY A 107 6.05 0.13 -12.03
C GLY A 107 6.11 1.01 -10.77
N GLN A 108 4.96 1.47 -10.25
CA GLN A 108 4.88 2.32 -9.05
C GLN A 108 4.51 1.54 -7.76
N GLY A 109 4.56 0.21 -7.80
CA GLY A 109 4.35 -0.68 -6.67
C GLY A 109 5.63 -1.00 -5.88
N MET A 110 5.63 -2.16 -5.22
CA MET A 110 6.76 -2.68 -4.43
C MET A 110 7.81 -3.33 -5.34
N ALA A 111 9.07 -3.36 -4.88
CA ALA A 111 10.14 -4.06 -5.60
C ALA A 111 9.87 -5.57 -5.66
N ASN A 112 10.11 -6.18 -6.81
CA ASN A 112 9.96 -7.61 -7.01
C ASN A 112 11.25 -8.35 -6.60
N LYS A 113 11.13 -9.37 -5.74
CA LYS A 113 12.28 -10.20 -5.33
C LYS A 113 12.77 -11.13 -6.44
N LYS A 114 11.88 -11.58 -7.33
CA LYS A 114 12.21 -12.55 -8.40
C LYS A 114 12.94 -11.91 -9.56
N GLU A 115 12.66 -10.64 -9.83
CA GLU A 115 13.18 -9.90 -10.97
C GLU A 115 13.78 -8.58 -10.49
N PRO A 116 15.11 -8.53 -10.25
CA PRO A 116 15.79 -7.33 -9.78
C PRO A 116 15.59 -6.16 -10.75
N GLY A 117 15.16 -5.02 -10.22
CA GLY A 117 14.85 -3.82 -11.01
C GLY A 117 13.39 -3.69 -11.44
N SER A 118 12.61 -4.78 -11.35
CA SER A 118 11.17 -4.77 -11.59
C SER A 118 10.39 -4.35 -10.35
N ARG A 119 9.28 -3.64 -10.56
CA ARG A 119 8.35 -3.21 -9.51
C ARG A 119 6.94 -3.60 -9.92
N GLY A 120 6.10 -3.89 -8.92
CA GLY A 120 4.66 -4.03 -9.13
C GLY A 120 4.02 -2.71 -9.56
N ASN A 121 2.70 -2.68 -9.57
CA ASN A 121 1.90 -1.56 -10.02
C ASN A 121 1.28 -0.79 -8.84
N LEU A 122 0.87 0.45 -9.11
CA LEU A 122 0.02 1.23 -8.21
C LEU A 122 -1.39 1.28 -8.81
N ASN A 123 -2.35 0.69 -8.11
CA ASN A 123 -3.75 0.64 -8.47
C ASN A 123 -4.49 1.76 -7.71
N VAL A 124 -4.88 2.81 -8.43
CA VAL A 124 -5.61 3.94 -7.88
C VAL A 124 -7.10 3.69 -8.06
N SER A 125 -7.81 3.55 -6.94
CA SER A 125 -9.28 3.46 -6.90
C SER A 125 -9.87 4.81 -6.53
N PHE A 126 -11.05 5.11 -7.07
CA PHE A 126 -11.69 6.41 -6.89
C PHE A 126 -12.99 6.27 -6.10
N LEU A 127 -13.13 7.08 -5.06
CA LEU A 127 -14.38 7.25 -4.34
C LEU A 127 -15.02 8.57 -4.79
N VAL A 128 -16.16 8.47 -5.46
CA VAL A 128 -16.88 9.65 -5.96
C VAL A 128 -17.76 10.21 -4.85
N ASN A 129 -17.43 11.43 -4.40
CA ASN A 129 -18.18 12.16 -3.41
C ASN A 129 -19.31 12.94 -4.09
N PHE A 130 -20.55 12.51 -3.85
CA PHE A 130 -21.74 13.18 -4.34
C PHE A 130 -22.05 14.44 -3.51
N PRO A 131 -22.54 15.51 -4.15
CA PRO A 131 -23.04 16.66 -3.42
C PRO A 131 -24.24 16.24 -2.55
N LYS A 132 -24.34 16.79 -1.34
CA LYS A 132 -25.45 16.48 -0.42
C LYS A 132 -26.78 17.05 -0.91
N ASP A 133 -26.72 18.24 -1.49
CA ASP A 133 -27.87 18.99 -1.97
C ASP A 133 -27.55 19.68 -3.30
N LEU A 134 -28.58 19.91 -4.09
CA LEU A 134 -28.52 20.66 -5.36
C LEU A 134 -29.72 21.60 -5.43
N THR A 135 -29.49 22.83 -5.89
CA THR A 135 -30.56 23.80 -6.15
C THR A 135 -31.45 23.35 -7.31
N ASN A 136 -32.68 23.89 -7.40
CA ASN A 136 -33.59 23.57 -8.51
C ASN A 136 -32.97 23.93 -9.88
N GLU A 137 -32.21 25.01 -9.94
CA GLU A 137 -31.46 25.43 -11.14
C GLU A 137 -30.40 24.39 -11.52
N GLN A 138 -29.60 23.93 -10.54
CA GLN A 138 -28.58 22.90 -10.77
C GLN A 138 -29.18 21.56 -11.20
N ARG A 139 -30.32 21.16 -10.62
CA ARG A 139 -31.03 19.94 -11.01
C ARG A 139 -31.54 20.03 -12.45
N THR A 140 -32.17 21.14 -12.80
CA THR A 140 -32.66 21.39 -14.16
C THR A 140 -31.50 21.38 -15.17
N ALA A 141 -30.39 22.04 -14.82
CA ALA A 141 -29.18 22.05 -15.65
C ALA A 141 -28.61 20.63 -15.82
N ALA A 142 -28.50 19.84 -14.75
CA ALA A 142 -28.02 18.47 -14.81
C ALA A 142 -28.87 17.58 -15.71
N VAL A 143 -30.20 17.66 -15.62
CA VAL A 143 -31.12 16.92 -16.50
C VAL A 143 -30.93 17.33 -17.96
N SER A 144 -30.78 18.63 -18.23
CA SER A 144 -30.61 19.14 -19.60
C SER A 144 -29.29 18.69 -20.25
N VAL A 145 -28.22 18.56 -19.46
CA VAL A 145 -26.88 18.21 -19.96
C VAL A 145 -26.68 16.70 -20.04
N LEU A 146 -27.08 15.97 -19.00
CA LEU A 146 -26.82 14.53 -18.92
C LEU A 146 -27.84 13.71 -19.72
N GLY A 147 -29.03 14.28 -19.99
CA GLY A 147 -30.14 13.57 -20.61
C GLY A 147 -30.67 12.45 -19.71
N ASP A 148 -31.96 12.14 -19.83
CA ASP A 148 -32.52 10.95 -19.19
C ASP A 148 -32.26 9.75 -20.12
N SER A 149 -31.21 8.98 -19.83
CA SER A 149 -30.95 7.70 -20.50
C SER A 149 -31.60 6.58 -19.68
N GLY A 150 -32.92 6.67 -19.52
CA GLY A 150 -33.76 5.62 -18.95
C GLY A 150 -34.25 4.65 -20.02
#